data_AF-A0A170YD79-F1
#
_entry.id   AF-A0A170YD79-F1
#
_cell.length_a   1.000
_cell.length_b   1.000
_cell.length_c   1.000
_cell.angle_alpha   90.00
_cell.angle_beta   90.00
_cell.angle_gamma   90.00
#
_symmetry.space_group_name_H-M   'P 1'
#
loop_
_entity.id
_entity.type
_entity.pdbx_description
1 polymer ?
#
loop_
_entity_poly.entity_id
_entity_poly.type
_entity_poly.pdbx_seq_one_letter_code
_entity_poly.pdbx_strand_id
1 'polypeptide(L)' 'MERCTFENKQMFCREGCRCEQQYRLHRLLAYDPTNDCRGIFSDWFKFPSCCVCRCYDLPSEFRLTSRSPRKDKLSKEPNN' A
#
# COMPACT_ATOMS: atom_id res chain seq x y z
N MET A 1 -5.62 -6.51 -13.43
CA MET A 1 -5.41 -6.43 -11.96
C MET A 1 -4.24 -7.35 -11.65
N GLU A 2 -3.16 -6.81 -11.11
CA GLU A 2 -1.95 -7.58 -10.81
C GLU A 2 -1.97 -8.00 -9.33
N ARG A 3 -1.84 -9.30 -9.07
CA ARG A 3 -1.78 -9.85 -7.71
C ARG A 3 -0.42 -10.50 -7.46
N CYS A 4 0.16 -10.28 -6.28
CA CYS A 4 1.32 -11.01 -5.82
C CYS A 4 1.03 -12.51 -5.75
N THR A 5 1.78 -13.33 -6.48
CA THR A 5 1.68 -14.80 -6.39
C THR A 5 2.11 -15.32 -5.01
N PHE A 6 2.99 -14.59 -4.33
CA PHE A 6 3.63 -15.02 -3.08
C PHE A 6 3.65 -13.89 -2.04
N GLU A 7 2.47 -13.33 -1.76
CA GLU A 7 2.32 -12.25 -0.80
C GLU A 7 2.88 -12.62 0.58
N ASN A 8 3.58 -11.66 1.20
CA ASN A 8 4.30 -11.75 2.47
C ASN A 8 5.43 -12.79 2.52
N LYS A 9 5.84 -13.37 1.39
CA LYS A 9 7.01 -14.26 1.27
C LYS A 9 8.20 -13.52 0.66
N GLN A 10 9.42 -13.96 0.95
CA GLN A 10 10.63 -13.36 0.38
C GLN A 10 10.76 -13.61 -1.12
N MET A 11 10.61 -14.87 -1.56
CA MET A 11 10.76 -15.26 -2.96
C MET A 11 12.05 -14.72 -3.59
N PHE A 12 11.92 -13.99 -4.71
CA PHE A 12 13.01 -13.35 -5.43
C PHE A 12 13.41 -11.99 -4.86
N CYS A 13 12.76 -11.52 -3.78
CA CYS A 13 13.24 -10.37 -3.03
C CYS A 13 14.52 -10.72 -2.26
N ARG A 14 15.28 -9.69 -1.89
CA ARG A 14 16.48 -9.86 -1.07
C ARG A 14 16.15 -10.44 0.30
N GLU A 15 17.15 -11.03 0.95
CA GLU A 15 17.05 -11.49 2.34
C GLU A 15 16.63 -10.34 3.27
N GLY A 16 15.71 -10.61 4.19
CA GLY A 16 15.09 -9.59 5.04
C GLY A 16 14.00 -8.75 4.34
N CYS A 17 13.60 -9.12 3.12
CA CYS A 17 12.52 -8.48 2.37
C CYS A 17 11.37 -9.46 2.08
N ARG A 18 10.19 -8.91 1.80
CA ARG A 18 8.95 -9.65 1.50
C ARG A 18 8.20 -9.00 0.36
N CYS A 19 7.51 -9.80 -0.45
CA CYS A 19 6.58 -9.33 -1.47
C CYS A 19 5.31 -8.77 -0.81
N GLU A 20 4.96 -7.52 -1.09
CA GLU A 20 3.73 -6.88 -0.60
C GLU A 20 2.85 -6.44 -1.76
N GLN A 21 1.56 -6.76 -1.65
CA GLN A 21 0.57 -6.28 -2.60
C GLN A 21 0.32 -4.80 -2.37
N GLN A 22 0.53 -4.01 -3.42
CA GLN A 22 0.07 -2.63 -3.44
C GLN A 22 -1.35 -2.55 -3.99
N TYR A 23 -2.09 -1.59 -3.48
CA TYR A 23 -3.45 -1.33 -3.92
C TYR A 23 -3.62 0.13 -4.29
N ARG A 24 -4.45 0.38 -5.30
CA ARG A 24 -4.84 1.72 -5.71
C ARG A 24 -6.34 1.88 -5.58
N LEU A 25 -6.75 3.07 -5.15
CA LEU A 25 -8.16 3.44 -5.14
C LEU A 25 -8.56 3.92 -6.54
N HIS A 26 -9.67 3.39 -7.04
CA HIS A 26 -10.31 3.81 -8.27
C HIS A 26 -11.72 4.28 -7.95
N ARG A 27 -12.08 5.45 -8.49
CA ARG A 27 -13.42 6.00 -8.34
C ARG A 27 -14.34 5.36 -9.39
N LEU A 28 -15.33 4.61 -8.95
CA LEU A 28 -16.31 3.93 -9.81
C LEU A 28 -17.74 4.30 -9.38
N LEU A 29 -18.72 3.89 -10.19
CA LEU A 29 -20.13 3.97 -9.83
C LEU A 29 -20.56 2.68 -9.12
N ALA A 30 -21.36 2.83 -8.07
CA ALA A 30 -21.92 1.75 -7.27
C ALA A 30 -23.44 1.87 -7.21
N TYR A 31 -24.11 0.73 -7.05
CA TYR A 31 -25.56 0.64 -6.81
C TYR A 31 -25.81 -0.11 -5.51
N ASP A 32 -26.65 0.44 -4.64
CA ASP A 32 -27.03 -0.15 -3.36
C ASP A 32 -28.44 -0.77 -3.46
N PRO A 33 -28.56 -2.11 -3.57
CA PRO A 33 -29.86 -2.76 -3.71
C PRO A 33 -30.69 -2.74 -2.43
N THR A 34 -30.12 -2.31 -1.29
CA THR A 34 -30.82 -2.21 -0.01
C THR A 34 -31.38 -0.81 0.25
N ASN A 35 -31.00 0.17 -0.58
CA ASN A 35 -31.46 1.55 -0.48
C ASN A 35 -31.69 2.14 -1.86
N ASP A 36 -32.88 1.89 -2.43
CA ASP A 36 -33.29 2.41 -3.74
C ASP A 36 -33.28 3.95 -3.79
N CYS A 37 -33.43 4.64 -2.66
CA CYS A 37 -33.37 6.10 -2.59
C CYS A 37 -31.95 6.65 -2.77
N ARG A 38 -30.92 5.88 -2.42
CA ARG A 38 -29.51 6.26 -2.62
C ARG A 38 -29.13 6.22 -4.11
N GLY A 39 -29.77 5.32 -4.87
CA GLY A 39 -29.58 5.18 -6.31
C GLY A 39 -28.15 4.82 -6.70
N ILE A 40 -27.71 5.32 -7.85
CA ILE A 40 -26.33 5.15 -8.35
C ILE A 40 -25.47 6.28 -7.81
N PHE A 41 -24.37 5.95 -7.13
CA PHE A 41 -23.46 6.93 -6.54
C PHE A 41 -22.00 6.62 -6.85
N SER A 42 -21.12 7.61 -6.67
CA SER A 42 -19.69 7.45 -6.88
C SER A 42 -19.00 7.02 -5.58
N ASP A 43 -18.19 5.97 -5.63
CA ASP A 43 -17.44 5.46 -4.49
C ASP A 43 -16.01 5.04 -4.88
N TRP A 44 -15.15 4.84 -3.88
CA TRP A 44 -13.76 4.45 -4.03
C TRP A 44 -13.56 2.96 -3.78
N PHE A 45 -13.04 2.28 -4.79
CA PHE A 45 -12.79 0.84 -4.75
C PHE A 45 -11.29 0.56 -4.73
N LYS A 46 -10.87 -0.30 -3.82
CA LYS A 46 -9.47 -0.69 -3.64
C LYS A 46 -9.14 -1.87 -4.56
N PHE A 47 -8.33 -1.64 -5.58
CA PHE A 47 -7.88 -2.65 -6.52
C PHE A 47 -6.40 -3.00 -6.33
N PRO A 48 -6.02 -4.28 -6.38
CA PRO A 48 -4.62 -4.70 -6.50
C PRO A 48 -3.97 -4.06 -7.73
N SER A 49 -2.86 -3.34 -7.49
CA SER A 49 -2.16 -2.58 -8.52
C SER A 49 -0.88 -3.26 -9.01
N CYS A 50 0.02 -3.64 -8.10
CA CYS A 50 1.30 -4.26 -8.42
C CYS A 50 1.90 -4.96 -7.19
N CYS A 51 2.87 -5.84 -7.42
CA CYS A 51 3.66 -6.47 -6.35
C CYS A 51 5.00 -5.74 -6.13
N VAL A 52 5.37 -5.46 -4.88
CA VAL A 52 6.65 -4.79 -4.55
C VAL A 52 7.43 -5.54 -3.49
N CYS A 53 8.76 -5.51 -3.55
CA CYS A 53 9.61 -5.98 -2.46
C CYS A 53 9.77 -4.91 -1.39
N ARG A 54 9.41 -5.22 -0.14
CA ARG A 54 9.62 -4.35 1.02
C ARG A 54 10.56 -5.01 2.02
N CYS A 55 11.59 -4.27 2.43
CA CYS A 55 12.67 -4.76 3.29
C CYS A 55 12.55 -4.18 4.68
N TYR A 56 12.66 -5.03 5.70
CA TYR A 56 12.47 -4.65 7.10
C TYR A 56 13.80 -4.63 7.88
N ASP A 57 14.72 -5.53 7.53
CA ASP A 57 15.93 -5.80 8.32
C ASP A 57 17.21 -5.23 7.68
N LEU A 58 17.10 -4.15 6.89
CA LEU A 58 18.27 -3.52 6.27
C LEU A 58 19.03 -2.63 7.28
N PRO A 59 20.37 -2.76 7.38
CA PRO A 59 21.21 -1.83 8.13
C PRO A 59 20.94 -0.40 7.68
N SER A 60 20.98 0.54 8.63
CA SER A 60 20.58 1.94 8.42
C SER A 60 21.28 2.60 7.22
N GLU A 61 22.51 2.21 6.92
CA GLU A 61 23.34 2.67 5.81
C GLU A 61 22.78 2.27 4.42
N PHE A 62 22.09 1.13 4.31
CA PHE A 62 21.51 0.63 3.05
C PHE A 62 20.07 1.12 2.79
N ARG A 63 19.47 1.87 3.73
CA ARG A 63 18.11 2.45 3.55
C ARG A 63 18.05 3.60 2.53
N LEU A 64 19.20 4.03 2.00
CA LEU A 64 19.30 5.13 1.04
C LEU A 64 18.94 4.72 -0.40
N THR A 65 19.10 3.44 -0.77
CA THR A 65 18.81 2.95 -2.14
C THR A 65 17.49 2.21 -2.26
N SER A 66 16.90 1.80 -1.14
CA SER A 66 15.54 1.29 -1.08
C SER A 66 14.60 2.49 -0.98
N ARG A 67 13.79 2.71 -2.02
CA ARG A 67 12.82 3.83 -2.12
C ARG A 67 12.24 4.17 -0.74
N SER A 68 12.75 5.26 -0.17
CA SER A 68 12.55 5.63 1.22
C SER A 68 11.05 5.70 1.56
N PRO A 69 10.57 5.11 2.66
CA PRO A 69 9.27 5.46 3.19
C PRO A 69 9.31 6.95 3.49
N ARG A 70 8.38 7.73 2.93
CA ARG A 70 8.16 9.13 3.34
C ARG A 70 8.12 9.12 4.87
N LYS A 71 9.13 9.72 5.52
CA LYS A 71 9.08 10.02 6.94
C LYS A 71 8.00 11.09 7.08
N ASP A 72 6.76 10.68 7.36
CA ASP A 72 5.77 11.60 7.89
C ASP A 72 6.36 12.14 9.19
N LYS A 73 6.76 13.41 9.17
CA LYS A 73 7.28 14.10 10.33
C LYS A 73 6.19 14.07 11.39
N LEU A 74 6.40 13.26 12.42
CA LEU A 74 5.68 13.37 13.68
C LEU A 74 6.00 14.76 14.23
N SER A 75 5.05 15.69 14.10
CA SER A 75 5.08 16.98 14.78
C SER A 75 5.04 16.72 16.27
N LYS A 76 6.20 16.80 16.92
CA LYS A 76 6.31 17.03 18.36
C LYS A 76 7.31 18.15 18.56
N GLU A 77 6.81 19.38 18.56
CA GLU A 77 7.29 20.38 19.53
C GLU A 77 6.60 20.05 20.86
N PRO A 78 7.33 20.06 21.98
CA PRO A 78 7.61 21.33 22.62
C PRO A 78 9.05 21.42 23.17
N ASN A 79 9.61 22.64 23.17
CA ASN A 79 10.28 23.25 24.32
C ASN A 79 10.98 24.55 23.88
N ASN A 80 10.36 25.68 24.18
CA ASN A 80 11.02 26.78 24.89
C ASN A 80 9.99 27.46 25.79
#